data_AF-U2NHL4-F1
#
_entry.id   AF-U2NHL4-F1
#
_cell.length_a   1.000
_cell.length_b   1.000
_cell.length_c   1.000
_cell.angle_alpha   90.00
_cell.angle_beta   90.00
_cell.angle_gamma   90.00
#
_symmetry.space_group_name_H-M   'P 1'
#
loop_
_entity.id
_entity.type
_entity.pdbx_description
1 polymer ?
#
loop_
_entity_poly.entity_id
_entity_poly.type
_entity_poly.pdbx_seq_one_letter_code
_entity_poly.pdbx_strand_id
1 'polypeptide(L)'
;MEKAEEVKRFLTKQGWSEPVVADSGNGAHLLYFIDLLNDKKSTELVKNVLKALDAMFTDNVVEVDRSTFNAARICKVYSTVACKCDDTEDRPHRIAKIISCPDEIVIVKKEQLQTIATMLPIEEKEVTGKKKAKLELKRMDGRA
;
A
#
# COMPACT_ATOMS: atom_id res chain seq x y z
N MET A 1 -15.00 1.97 0.52
CA MET A 1 -15.18 0.60 0.00
C MET A 1 -15.02 0.54 -1.52
N GLU A 2 -15.59 1.49 -2.27
CA GLU A 2 -15.48 1.55 -3.74
C GLU A 2 -14.06 1.31 -4.29
N LYS A 3 -13.05 2.00 -3.76
CA LYS A 3 -11.66 1.80 -4.20
C LYS A 3 -11.15 0.36 -3.98
N ALA A 4 -11.52 -0.26 -2.86
CA ALA A 4 -11.15 -1.64 -2.58
C ALA A 4 -11.83 -2.62 -3.56
N GLU A 5 -13.07 -2.33 -3.97
CA GLU A 5 -13.75 -3.12 -4.99
C GLU A 5 -13.12 -2.94 -6.36
N GLU A 6 -12.65 -1.73 -6.69
CA GLU A 6 -11.90 -1.44 -7.91
C GLU A 6 -10.61 -2.27 -7.97
N VAL A 7 -9.82 -2.24 -6.90
CA VAL A 7 -8.60 -3.06 -6.74
C VAL A 7 -8.93 -4.55 -6.82
N LYS A 8 -9.99 -5.01 -6.13
CA LYS A 8 -10.45 -6.42 -6.20
C LYS A 8 -10.77 -6.80 -7.65
N ARG A 9 -11.62 -6.04 -8.34
CA ARG A 9 -12.01 -6.32 -9.74
C ARG A 9 -10.80 -6.37 -10.67
N PHE A 10 -9.85 -5.47 -10.48
CA PHE A 10 -8.60 -5.47 -11.24
C PHE A 10 -7.81 -6.76 -10.99
N LEU A 11 -7.56 -7.13 -9.73
CA LEU A 11 -6.80 -8.33 -9.38
C LEU A 11 -7.49 -9.62 -9.85
N THR A 12 -8.83 -9.69 -9.77
CA THR A 12 -9.61 -10.80 -10.34
C THR A 12 -9.40 -10.93 -11.84
N LYS A 13 -9.34 -9.83 -12.60
CA LYS A 13 -9.01 -9.86 -14.04
C LYS A 13 -7.59 -10.36 -14.32
N GLN A 14 -6.68 -10.21 -13.36
CA GLN A 14 -5.32 -10.78 -13.40
C GLN A 14 -5.28 -12.24 -12.89
N GLY A 15 -6.46 -12.84 -12.67
CA GLY A 15 -6.63 -14.23 -12.26
C GLY A 15 -6.48 -14.49 -10.76
N TRP A 16 -6.36 -13.46 -9.93
CA TRP A 16 -6.27 -13.64 -8.48
C TRP A 16 -7.57 -14.23 -7.94
N SER A 17 -7.44 -15.07 -6.91
CA SER A 17 -8.55 -15.65 -6.17
C SER A 17 -9.38 -14.59 -5.45
N GLU A 18 -10.56 -14.94 -4.93
CA GLU A 18 -11.31 -14.00 -4.11
C GLU A 18 -10.60 -13.73 -2.76
N PRO A 19 -10.45 -12.46 -2.34
CA PRO A 19 -9.90 -12.14 -1.03
C PRO A 19 -10.96 -12.22 0.07
N VAL A 20 -10.51 -12.31 1.32
CA VAL A 20 -11.33 -11.85 2.45
C VAL A 20 -11.37 -10.33 2.40
N VAL A 21 -12.57 -9.75 2.39
CA VAL A 21 -12.78 -8.30 2.39
C VAL A 21 -13.19 -7.88 3.79
N ALA A 22 -12.55 -6.84 4.33
CA ALA A 22 -12.86 -6.33 5.65
C ALA A 22 -12.84 -4.80 5.73
N ASP A 23 -13.67 -4.23 6.59
CA ASP A 23 -13.52 -2.87 7.11
C ASP A 23 -12.60 -2.93 8.33
N SER A 24 -11.48 -2.23 8.29
CA SER A 24 -10.51 -2.19 9.39
C SER A 24 -10.91 -1.23 10.51
N GLY A 25 -12.00 -0.48 10.32
CA GLY A 25 -12.42 0.66 11.11
C GLY A 25 -11.78 1.98 10.64
N ASN A 26 -10.69 1.92 9.86
CA ASN A 26 -10.02 3.11 9.31
C ASN A 26 -9.92 3.08 7.78
N GLY A 27 -10.44 2.05 7.14
CA GLY A 27 -10.31 1.82 5.70
C GLY A 27 -10.71 0.39 5.36
N ALA A 28 -10.33 -0.05 4.16
CA ALA A 28 -10.63 -1.39 3.67
C ALA A 28 -9.37 -2.26 3.66
N HIS A 29 -9.53 -3.55 3.94
CA HIS A 29 -8.51 -4.57 3.75
C HIS A 29 -8.99 -5.59 2.69
N LEU A 30 -8.09 -5.94 1.77
CA LEU A 30 -8.22 -7.10 0.89
C LEU A 30 -7.14 -8.11 1.29
N LEU A 31 -7.53 -9.20 1.94
CA LEU A 31 -6.59 -10.22 2.41
C LEU A 31 -6.50 -11.33 1.36
N TYR A 32 -5.39 -11.31 0.63
CA TYR A 32 -5.01 -12.38 -0.29
C TYR A 32 -3.99 -13.30 0.38
N PHE A 33 -4.21 -14.60 0.26
CA PHE A 33 -3.30 -15.60 0.81
C PHE A 33 -2.17 -15.84 -0.18
N ILE A 34 -0.94 -15.80 0.31
CA ILE A 34 0.26 -16.05 -0.47
C ILE A 34 1.11 -17.09 0.25
N ASP A 35 1.73 -17.97 -0.51
CA ASP A 35 2.69 -18.96 0.01
C ASP A 35 4.08 -18.65 -0.55
N LEU A 36 4.79 -17.79 0.18
CA LEU A 36 6.14 -17.37 -0.16
C LEU A 36 7.08 -17.62 1.01
N LEU A 37 8.34 -17.87 0.70
CA LEU A 37 9.41 -17.93 1.69
C LEU A 37 9.60 -16.56 2.35
N ASN A 38 9.90 -16.54 3.66
CA ASN A 38 10.26 -15.31 4.35
C ASN A 38 11.73 -14.94 4.07
N ASP A 39 12.00 -14.51 2.84
CA ASP A 39 13.31 -14.08 2.38
C ASP A 39 13.28 -12.67 1.76
N LYS A 40 14.47 -12.13 1.48
CA LYS A 40 14.61 -10.80 0.88
C LYS A 40 13.96 -10.72 -0.51
N LYS A 41 13.97 -11.81 -1.29
CA LYS A 41 13.41 -11.82 -2.65
C LYS A 41 11.89 -11.71 -2.62
N SER A 42 11.25 -12.45 -1.72
CA SER A 42 9.80 -12.44 -1.52
C SER A 42 9.34 -11.11 -0.93
N THR A 43 10.12 -10.56 0.02
CA THR A 43 9.88 -9.21 0.56
C THR A 43 9.89 -8.15 -0.55
N GLU A 44 10.89 -8.17 -1.43
CA GLU A 44 10.97 -7.20 -2.54
C GLU A 44 9.87 -7.40 -3.58
N LEU A 45 9.46 -8.65 -3.84
CA LEU A 45 8.32 -8.95 -4.70
C LEU A 45 7.03 -8.32 -4.17
N VAL A 46 6.67 -8.58 -2.90
CA VAL A 46 5.46 -8.01 -2.28
C VAL A 46 5.54 -6.47 -2.26
N LYS A 47 6.72 -5.91 -1.97
CA LYS A 47 6.94 -4.46 -2.02
C LYS A 47 6.66 -3.88 -3.40
N ASN A 48 7.10 -4.53 -4.47
CA ASN A 48 6.87 -4.05 -5.83
C ASN A 48 5.41 -4.23 -6.26
N VAL A 49 4.72 -5.28 -5.81
CA VAL A 49 3.26 -5.42 -5.98
C VAL A 49 2.54 -4.24 -5.36
N LEU A 50 2.84 -3.92 -4.10
CA LEU A 50 2.18 -2.80 -3.40
C LEU A 50 2.48 -1.46 -4.05
N LYS A 51 3.71 -1.23 -4.54
CA LYS A 51 4.05 -0.01 -5.29
C LYS A 51 3.28 0.09 -6.60
N ALA A 52 3.13 -1.01 -7.34
CA ALA A 52 2.37 -1.01 -8.59
C ALA A 52 0.89 -0.69 -8.32
N LEU A 53 0.30 -1.29 -7.28
CA LEU A 53 -1.07 -1.01 -6.86
C LEU A 53 -1.24 0.45 -6.39
N ASP A 54 -0.30 0.98 -5.62
CA ASP A 54 -0.27 2.39 -5.22
C ASP A 54 -0.26 3.33 -6.43
N ALA A 55 0.64 3.09 -7.39
CA ALA A 55 0.72 3.90 -8.60
C ALA A 55 -0.56 3.87 -9.45
N MET A 56 -1.33 2.78 -9.41
CA MET A 56 -2.57 2.62 -10.19
C MET A 56 -3.81 3.14 -9.48
N PHE A 57 -3.88 3.05 -8.15
CA PHE A 57 -5.15 3.19 -7.41
C PHE A 57 -5.14 4.27 -6.32
N THR A 58 -3.97 4.76 -5.90
CA THR A 58 -3.91 5.88 -4.96
C THR A 58 -4.41 7.16 -5.65
N ASP A 59 -5.26 7.89 -4.96
CA ASP A 59 -5.82 9.16 -5.43
C ASP A 59 -5.90 10.18 -4.27
N ASN A 60 -6.59 11.29 -4.50
CA ASN A 60 -6.70 12.39 -3.53
C ASN A 60 -7.53 12.01 -2.28
N VAL A 61 -8.20 10.85 -2.29
CA VAL A 61 -9.14 10.41 -1.25
C VAL A 61 -8.65 9.15 -0.54
N VAL A 62 -8.05 8.21 -1.28
CA VAL A 62 -7.63 6.91 -0.77
C VAL A 62 -6.18 6.61 -1.14
N GLU A 63 -5.41 6.11 -0.17
CA GLU A 63 -4.03 5.65 -0.35
C GLU A 63 -3.94 4.13 -0.18
N VAL A 64 -3.17 3.48 -1.04
CA VAL A 64 -2.75 2.08 -0.86
C VAL A 64 -1.57 2.02 0.11
N ASP A 65 -1.74 1.34 1.25
CA ASP A 65 -0.68 1.24 2.27
C ASP A 65 0.49 0.34 1.80
N ARG A 66 1.50 0.99 1.21
CA ARG A 66 2.75 0.34 0.78
C ARG A 66 3.60 -0.18 1.92
N SER A 67 3.37 0.22 3.17
CA SER A 67 4.20 -0.20 4.30
C SER A 67 3.96 -1.64 4.74
N THR A 68 2.95 -2.31 4.16
CA THR A 68 2.51 -3.66 4.55
C THR A 68 3.34 -4.81 3.96
N PHE A 69 4.40 -4.52 3.19
CA PHE A 69 5.22 -5.56 2.55
C PHE A 69 6.01 -6.47 3.50
N ASN A 70 6.25 -6.04 4.73
CA ASN A 70 7.06 -6.78 5.70
C ASN A 70 6.28 -7.98 6.26
N ALA A 71 6.86 -9.18 6.24
CA ALA A 71 6.26 -10.39 6.81
C ALA A 71 5.91 -10.27 8.31
N ALA A 72 6.61 -9.42 9.07
CA ALA A 72 6.31 -9.17 10.48
C ALA A 72 5.19 -8.14 10.71
N ARG A 73 4.52 -7.65 9.65
CA ARG A 73 3.48 -6.62 9.77
C ARG A 73 2.26 -7.18 10.51
N ILE A 74 1.85 -6.49 11.57
CA ILE A 74 0.63 -6.81 12.31
C ILE A 74 -0.60 -6.34 11.53
N CYS A 75 -1.62 -7.19 11.46
CA CYS A 75 -2.94 -6.85 10.91
C CYS A 75 -3.97 -6.63 12.03
N LYS A 76 -5.09 -6.00 11.70
CA LYS A 76 -6.20 -5.76 12.63
C LYS A 76 -6.87 -7.08 13.01
N VAL A 77 -7.13 -7.27 14.31
CA VAL A 77 -8.05 -8.32 14.79
C VAL A 77 -9.48 -7.82 14.55
N TYR A 78 -10.19 -8.47 13.64
CA TYR A 78 -11.59 -8.11 13.35
C TYR A 78 -12.50 -8.43 14.54
N SER A 79 -13.62 -7.72 14.63
CA SER A 79 -14.53 -7.67 15.78
C SER A 79 -14.02 -6.89 16.99
N THR A 80 -12.97 -6.08 16.81
CA THR A 80 -12.48 -5.14 17.83
C THR A 80 -12.70 -3.69 17.39
N VAL A 81 -12.78 -2.76 18.35
CA VAL A 81 -12.90 -1.31 18.06
C VAL A 81 -11.57 -0.79 17.52
N ALA A 82 -11.62 -0.08 16.40
CA ALA A 82 -10.45 0.58 15.85
C ALA A 82 -10.25 1.95 16.50
N CYS A 83 -9.34 2.03 17.48
CA CYS A 83 -9.05 3.26 18.22
C CYS A 83 -7.84 4.04 17.70
N LYS A 84 -7.45 3.83 16.43
CA LYS A 84 -6.31 4.55 15.83
C LYS A 84 -6.85 5.81 15.15
N CYS A 85 -6.17 6.94 15.39
CA CYS A 85 -6.61 8.32 15.07
C CYS A 85 -7.66 8.85 16.05
N ASP A 86 -7.99 10.13 15.94
CA ASP A 86 -8.97 10.77 16.81
C ASP A 86 -10.40 10.29 16.51
N ASP A 87 -11.21 10.22 17.56
CA ASP A 87 -12.64 9.95 17.46
C ASP A 87 -13.35 11.26 17.13
N THR A 88 -13.79 11.42 15.88
CA THR A 88 -14.48 12.63 15.41
C THR A 88 -15.88 12.30 14.92
N GLU A 89 -16.78 13.29 14.91
CA GLU A 89 -18.15 13.10 14.40
C GLU A 89 -18.17 12.55 12.96
N ASP A 90 -17.26 13.02 12.11
CA ASP A 90 -17.12 12.57 10.72
C ASP A 90 -16.44 11.20 10.57
N ARG A 91 -15.61 10.80 11.54
CA ARG A 91 -14.83 9.54 11.52
C ARG A 91 -14.78 8.90 12.90
N PRO A 92 -15.92 8.40 13.40
CA PRO A 92 -15.97 7.83 14.72
C PRO A 92 -15.20 6.50 14.75
N HIS A 93 -14.64 6.18 15.92
CA HIS A 93 -14.12 4.85 16.19
C HIS A 93 -15.24 3.83 16.02
N ARG A 94 -14.99 2.82 15.19
CA ARG A 94 -15.97 1.77 14.91
C ARG A 94 -15.34 0.39 14.97
N ILE A 95 -16.18 -0.61 15.14
CA ILE A 95 -15.77 -2.01 15.13
C ILE A 95 -15.26 -2.38 13.75
N ALA A 96 -14.05 -2.94 13.67
CA ALA A 96 -13.51 -3.55 12.47
C ALA A 96 -14.29 -4.84 12.17
N LYS A 97 -14.67 -5.08 10.92
CA LYS A 97 -15.55 -6.21 10.54
C LYS A 97 -15.09 -6.88 9.27
N ILE A 98 -15.20 -8.19 9.22
CA ILE A 98 -15.14 -8.92 7.95
C ILE A 98 -16.46 -8.66 7.22
N ILE A 99 -16.36 -8.22 5.97
CA ILE A 99 -17.50 -7.90 5.10
C ILE A 99 -17.87 -9.12 4.28
N SER A 100 -16.86 -9.78 3.71
CA SER A 100 -17.06 -11.03 3.00
C SER A 100 -15.84 -11.93 3.15
N CYS A 101 -16.09 -13.24 3.18
CA CYS A 101 -15.09 -14.28 3.19
C CYS A 101 -15.48 -15.28 2.08
N PRO A 102 -14.56 -15.68 1.19
CA PRO A 102 -14.86 -16.73 0.23
C PRO A 102 -15.05 -18.07 0.95
N ASP A 103 -15.83 -18.97 0.35
CA ASP A 103 -16.06 -20.32 0.88
C ASP A 103 -14.76 -21.15 0.89
N GLU A 104 -13.91 -20.94 -0.12
CA GLU A 104 -12.61 -21.57 -0.25
C GLU A 104 -11.50 -20.50 -0.33
N ILE A 105 -10.49 -20.68 0.52
CA ILE A 105 -9.30 -19.82 0.51
C ILE A 105 -8.28 -20.41 -0.45
N VAL A 106 -8.06 -19.72 -1.56
CA VAL A 106 -7.11 -20.15 -2.61
C VAL A 106 -5.88 -19.25 -2.59
N ILE A 107 -4.70 -19.88 -2.58
CA ILE A 107 -3.40 -19.21 -2.59
C ILE A 107 -3.19 -18.50 -3.93
N VAL A 108 -2.87 -17.21 -3.86
CA VAL A 108 -2.37 -16.43 -4.99
C VAL A 108 -0.96 -16.89 -5.30
N LYS A 109 -0.76 -17.34 -6.54
CA LYS A 109 0.51 -17.90 -6.99
C LYS A 109 1.56 -16.80 -7.14
N LYS A 110 2.82 -17.18 -6.98
CA LYS A 110 3.97 -16.28 -7.13
C LYS A 110 3.99 -15.58 -8.49
N GLU A 111 3.61 -16.29 -9.55
CA GLU A 111 3.59 -15.76 -10.92
C GLU A 111 2.58 -14.62 -11.05
N GLN A 112 1.45 -14.70 -10.35
CA GLN A 112 0.42 -13.66 -10.34
C GLN A 112 0.90 -12.40 -9.62
N LEU A 113 1.67 -12.56 -8.54
CA LEU A 113 2.36 -11.45 -7.88
C LEU A 113 3.38 -10.80 -8.82
N GLN A 114 4.16 -11.61 -9.55
CA GLN A 114 5.15 -11.11 -10.51
C GLN A 114 4.48 -10.30 -11.63
N THR A 115 3.34 -10.76 -12.16
CA THR A 115 2.58 -10.02 -13.18
C THR A 115 2.24 -8.60 -12.71
N ILE A 116 1.75 -8.44 -11.47
CA ILE A 116 1.45 -7.11 -10.92
C ILE A 116 2.73 -6.29 -10.70
N ALA A 117 3.78 -6.92 -10.16
CA ALA A 117 5.04 -6.22 -9.90
C ALA A 117 5.70 -5.66 -11.18
N THR A 118 5.51 -6.31 -12.33
CA THR A 118 6.02 -5.84 -13.64
C THR A 118 5.25 -4.64 -14.18
N MET A 119 4.03 -4.37 -13.71
CA MET A 119 3.23 -3.20 -14.11
C MET A 119 3.69 -1.90 -13.44
N LEU A 120 4.69 -1.97 -12.54
CA LEU A 120 5.27 -0.78 -11.94
C LEU A 120 5.82 0.13 -13.06
N PRO A 121 5.38 1.39 -13.16
CA PRO A 121 5.95 2.33 -14.12
C PRO A 121 7.46 2.41 -13.91
N ILE A 122 8.24 2.24 -14.98
CA ILE A 122 9.66 2.54 -14.93
C ILE A 122 9.76 4.05 -14.78
N GLU A 123 10.10 4.53 -13.59
CA GLU A 123 10.58 5.90 -13.46
C GLU A 123 11.83 6.03 -14.32
N GLU A 124 11.73 6.74 -15.45
CA GLU A 124 12.91 7.25 -16.14
C GLU A 124 13.66 8.10 -15.12
N LYS A 125 14.83 7.62 -14.68
CA LYS A 125 15.71 8.42 -13.85
C LYS A 125 16.19 9.60 -14.70
N GLU A 126 15.53 10.75 -14.56
CA GLU A 126 16.15 12.02 -14.93
C GLU A 126 17.40 12.19 -14.05
N VAL A 127 18.57 11.93 -14.64
CA VAL A 127 19.86 12.27 -14.05
C VAL A 127 20.01 13.79 -14.16
N THR A 128 19.46 14.55 -13.20
CA THR A 128 19.79 15.97 -13.04
C THR A 128 20.52 16.20 -11.72
N GLY A 129 21.83 15.93 -11.76
CA GLY A 129 22.74 16.44 -10.76
C GLY A 129 22.80 17.96 -10.82
N LYS A 130 22.06 18.66 -9.96
CA LYS A 130 22.34 20.07 -9.63
C LYS A 130 23.11 20.12 -8.31
N LYS A 131 24.44 20.21 -8.42
CA LYS A 131 25.30 20.69 -7.31
C LYS A 131 24.78 22.06 -6.88
N LYS A 132 24.34 22.21 -5.63
CA LYS A 132 24.12 23.53 -5.03
C LYS A 132 25.48 24.20 -4.84
N ALA A 133 25.78 25.21 -5.65
CA ALA A 133 26.86 26.14 -5.39
C ALA A 133 26.49 27.00 -4.16
N LYS A 134 27.34 26.94 -3.13
CA LYS A 134 27.23 27.75 -1.91
C LYS A 134 27.65 29.18 -2.25
N LEU A 135 26.69 30.10 -2.36
CA LEU A 135 26.97 31.53 -2.49
C LEU A 135 27.17 32.11 -1.08
N GLU A 136 28.42 32.25 -0.64
CA GLU A 136 28.76 33.00 0.57
C GLU A 136 28.82 34.50 0.26
N LEU A 137 27.83 35.23 0.78
CA LEU A 137 27.78 36.69 0.73
C LEU A 137 28.69 37.26 1.83
N LYS A 138 29.93 37.64 1.48
CA LYS A 138 30.80 38.45 2.36
C LYS A 138 30.17 39.84 2.52
N ARG A 139 29.78 40.17 3.76
CA ARG A 139 29.46 41.55 4.15
C ARG A 139 30.77 42.35 4.18
N MET A 140 30.85 43.36 3.34
CA MET A 140 31.88 44.40 3.40
C MET A 140 31.36 45.50 4.33
N ASP A 141 31.72 45.44 5.60
CA ASP A 141 31.55 46.58 6.50
C ASP A 141 32.78 47.48 6.37
N GLY A 142 32.65 48.48 5.51
CA GLY A 142 33.58 49.60 5.37
C GLY A 142 32.87 50.91 5.70
N ARG A 143 33.04 51.40 6.93
CA ARG A 143 32.88 52.79 7.42
C ARG A 143 33.61 52.85 8.76
N ALA A 144 34.34 53.89 9.16
CA ALA A 144 34.87 55.11 8.58
C ALA A 144 36.00 55.52 9.54
#